data_AF-A0A3A5K833-F1
#
_entry.id   AF-A0A3A5K833-F1
#
_cell.length_a   1.000
_cell.length_b   1.000
_cell.length_c   1.000
_cell.angle_alpha   90.00
_cell.angle_beta   90.00
_cell.angle_gamma   90.00
#
_symmetry.space_group_name_H-M   'P 1'
#
loop_
_entity.id
_entity.type
_entity.pdbx_description
1 polymer ?
#
loop_
_entity_poly.entity_id
_entity_poly.type
_entity_poly.pdbx_seq_one_letter_code
_entity_poly.pdbx_strand_id
1 'polypeptide(L)'
;MRTGISIDITASDRIRLEGIVTARSSPQKHVWRARIILLSGDGLGTAAIMTMTAKSKTCVWRWQERFMNEGVDGLLRDKTRPPGIAPLQSVLVDKVVALTLDPP
;
A
#
# COMPACT_ATOMS: atom_id res chain seq x y z
N MET A 1 -5.58 19.67 3.65
CA MET A 1 -5.25 18.26 3.96
C MET A 1 -6.22 17.74 5.03
N ARG A 2 -6.26 16.42 5.31
CA ARG A 2 -7.00 15.90 6.48
C ARG A 2 -6.27 16.33 7.76
N THR A 3 -7.00 16.69 8.80
CA THR A 3 -6.41 16.97 10.11
C THR A 3 -5.59 15.78 10.61
N GLY A 4 -4.41 16.05 11.17
CA GLY A 4 -3.52 15.01 11.71
C GLY A 4 -2.67 14.25 10.67
N ILE A 5 -2.66 14.69 9.41
CA ILE A 5 -1.76 14.14 8.38
C ILE A 5 -0.80 15.23 7.92
N SER A 6 0.49 15.06 8.21
CA SER A 6 1.60 15.85 7.68
C SER A 6 2.51 14.95 6.85
N ILE A 7 2.86 15.40 5.64
CA ILE A 7 3.78 14.68 4.76
C ILE A 7 5.08 15.48 4.72
N ASP A 8 6.11 14.95 5.38
CA ASP A 8 7.48 15.41 5.25
C ASP A 8 8.27 14.35 4.48
N ILE A 9 9.01 14.77 3.47
CA ILE A 9 9.73 13.86 2.58
C ILE A 9 11.22 14.14 2.73
N THR A 10 11.93 13.20 3.33
CA THR A 10 13.39 13.24 3.40
C THR A 10 13.99 13.25 1.99
N ALA A 11 15.20 13.80 1.83
CA ALA A 11 15.88 13.78 0.53
C ALA A 11 16.05 12.35 -0.01
N SER A 12 16.35 11.39 0.86
CA SER A 12 16.44 9.96 0.50
C SER A 12 15.10 9.39 0.02
N ASP A 13 14.00 9.69 0.70
CA ASP A 13 12.69 9.19 0.29
C ASP A 13 12.23 9.84 -1.01
N ARG A 14 12.54 11.13 -1.24
CA ARG A 14 12.24 11.80 -2.50
C ARG A 14 12.92 11.09 -3.68
N ILE A 15 14.21 10.79 -3.57
CA ILE A 15 14.96 10.03 -4.59
C ILE A 15 14.30 8.66 -4.85
N ARG A 16 13.92 7.93 -3.79
CA ARG A 16 13.25 6.63 -3.91
C ARG A 16 11.89 6.75 -4.62
N LEU A 17 11.09 7.74 -4.26
CA LEU A 17 9.77 8.01 -4.85
C LEU A 17 9.87 8.39 -6.33
N GLU A 18 10.81 9.26 -6.68
CA GLU A 18 11.09 9.66 -8.06
C GLU A 18 11.58 8.47 -8.89
N GLY A 19 12.44 7.63 -8.32
CA GLY A 19 12.86 6.36 -8.93
C GLY A 19 11.68 5.43 -9.24
N ILE A 20 10.73 5.29 -8.31
CA ILE A 20 9.51 4.50 -8.54
C ILE A 20 8.68 5.07 -9.69
N VAL A 21 8.53 6.39 -9.76
CA VAL A 21 7.69 7.06 -10.78
C VAL A 21 8.31 6.99 -12.18
N THR A 22 9.64 7.06 -12.28
CA THR A 22 10.38 7.07 -13.55
C THR A 22 10.68 5.67 -14.08
N ALA A 23 10.79 4.66 -13.21
CA ALA A 23 11.09 3.30 -13.62
C ALA A 23 9.94 2.68 -14.44
N ARG A 24 10.25 2.31 -15.68
CA ARG A 24 9.30 1.66 -16.62
C ARG A 24 8.74 0.34 -16.09
N SER A 25 9.51 -0.38 -15.27
CA SER A 25 9.12 -1.66 -14.68
C SER A 25 8.22 -1.54 -13.45
N SER A 26 8.04 -0.32 -12.90
CA SER A 26 7.22 -0.11 -11.71
C SER A 26 5.76 -0.46 -11.98
N PRO A 27 5.14 -1.32 -11.14
CA PRO A 27 3.70 -1.53 -11.18
C PRO A 27 2.96 -0.19 -11.08
N GLN A 28 1.98 0.05 -11.95
CA GLN A 28 1.21 1.30 -11.98
C GLN A 28 0.63 1.66 -10.62
N LYS A 29 0.26 0.66 -9.81
CA LYS A 29 -0.19 0.85 -8.43
C LYS A 29 0.83 1.57 -7.55
N HIS A 30 2.11 1.29 -7.69
CA HIS A 30 3.16 1.95 -6.92
C HIS A 30 3.47 3.34 -7.48
N VAL A 31 3.43 3.51 -8.80
CA VAL A 31 3.63 4.80 -9.46
C VAL A 31 2.63 5.84 -8.96
N TRP A 32 1.31 5.56 -8.99
CA TRP A 32 0.35 6.56 -8.52
C TRP A 32 0.34 6.72 -7.00
N ARG A 33 0.73 5.71 -6.21
CA ARG A 33 0.95 5.87 -4.76
C ARG A 33 2.10 6.84 -4.48
N ALA A 34 3.23 6.68 -5.17
CA ALA A 34 4.39 7.56 -5.04
C ALA A 34 4.09 8.99 -5.53
N ARG A 35 3.37 9.14 -6.65
CA ARG A 35 2.93 10.46 -7.14
C ARG A 35 2.06 11.21 -6.13
N ILE A 36 1.15 10.51 -5.42
CA ILE A 36 0.34 11.15 -4.36
C ILE A 36 1.25 11.77 -3.30
N ILE A 37 2.30 11.07 -2.87
CA ILE A 37 3.21 11.54 -1.83
C ILE A 37 4.07 12.69 -2.34
N LEU A 38 4.68 12.58 -3.52
CA LEU A 38 5.47 13.66 -4.12
C LEU A 38 4.67 14.96 -4.22
N LEU A 39 3.47 14.91 -4.81
CA LEU A 39 2.60 16.09 -4.91
C LEU A 39 2.18 16.64 -3.54
N SER A 40 2.03 15.77 -2.53
CA SER A 40 1.75 16.22 -1.16
C SER A 40 2.95 16.95 -0.54
N GLY A 41 4.16 16.45 -0.74
CA GLY A 41 5.39 17.08 -0.28
C GLY A 41 5.76 18.36 -1.04
N ASP A 42 5.30 18.49 -2.29
CA ASP A 42 5.38 19.73 -3.07
C ASP A 42 4.32 20.77 -2.64
N GLY A 43 3.52 20.46 -1.59
CA GLY A 43 2.55 21.39 -1.00
C GLY A 43 1.20 21.45 -1.69
N LEU A 44 0.91 20.57 -2.66
CA LEU A 44 -0.37 20.60 -3.35
C LEU A 44 -1.51 20.16 -2.44
N GLY A 45 -2.64 20.88 -2.55
CA GLY A 45 -3.88 20.52 -1.87
C GLY A 45 -4.51 19.25 -2.43
N THR A 46 -5.35 18.59 -1.62
CA THR A 46 -6.03 17.33 -1.97
C THR A 46 -6.76 17.39 -3.31
N ALA A 47 -7.42 18.51 -3.63
CA ALA A 47 -8.17 18.67 -4.88
C ALA A 47 -7.25 18.61 -6.11
N ALA A 48 -6.10 19.30 -6.07
CA ALA A 48 -5.11 19.27 -7.14
C ALA A 48 -4.52 17.86 -7.31
N ILE A 49 -4.21 17.17 -6.20
CA ILE A 49 -3.72 15.78 -6.22
C ILE A 49 -4.75 14.85 -6.86
N MET A 50 -6.04 14.99 -6.53
CA MET A 50 -7.10 14.18 -7.13
C MET A 50 -7.16 14.36 -8.65
N THR A 51 -7.11 15.61 -9.12
CA THR A 51 -7.11 15.94 -10.56
C THR A 51 -5.90 15.34 -11.27
N MET A 52 -4.70 15.49 -10.71
CA MET A 52 -3.46 15.03 -11.34
C MET A 52 -3.29 13.51 -11.33
N THR A 53 -3.87 12.82 -10.34
CA THR A 53 -3.71 11.36 -10.18
C THR A 53 -4.93 10.55 -10.61
N ALA A 54 -6.05 11.21 -10.90
CA ALA A 54 -7.36 10.59 -11.13
C ALA A 54 -7.74 9.60 -10.01
N LYS A 55 -7.40 9.92 -8.76
CA LYS A 55 -7.75 9.12 -7.58
C LYS A 55 -8.75 9.83 -6.70
N SER A 56 -9.58 9.05 -6.02
CA SER A 56 -10.54 9.58 -5.06
C SER A 56 -9.86 10.19 -3.84
N LYS A 57 -10.54 11.12 -3.19
CA LYS A 57 -10.11 11.74 -1.91
C LYS A 57 -9.73 10.71 -0.86
N THR A 58 -10.55 9.66 -0.69
CA THR A 58 -10.33 8.58 0.28
C THR A 58 -9.08 7.76 -0.06
N CYS A 59 -8.82 7.53 -1.35
CA CYS A 59 -7.59 6.86 -1.79
C CYS A 59 -6.35 7.70 -1.47
N VAL A 60 -6.37 8.99 -1.80
CA VAL A 60 -5.29 9.94 -1.49
C VAL A 60 -4.97 9.92 0.00
N TRP A 61 -5.98 10.11 0.84
CA TRP A 61 -5.81 10.13 2.30
C TRP A 61 -5.25 8.83 2.85
N ARG A 62 -5.72 7.67 2.36
CA ARG A 62 -5.22 6.38 2.83
C ARG A 62 -3.74 6.18 2.56
N TRP A 63 -3.22 6.70 1.45
CA TRP A 63 -1.80 6.58 1.11
C TRP A 63 -0.94 7.62 1.79
N GLN A 64 -1.44 8.84 1.97
CA GLN A 64 -0.77 9.85 2.82
C GLN A 64 -0.60 9.34 4.25
N GLU A 65 -1.68 8.84 4.86
CA GLU A 65 -1.65 8.26 6.21
C GLU A 65 -0.71 7.06 6.30
N ARG A 66 -0.68 6.20 5.28
CA ARG A 66 0.23 5.06 5.27
C ARG A 66 1.69 5.49 5.14
N PHE A 67 2.00 6.45 4.27
CA PHE A 67 3.37 6.97 4.14
C PHE A 67 3.86 7.58 5.46
N MET A 68 3.00 8.36 6.14
CA MET A 68 3.33 8.95 7.44
C MET A 68 3.71 7.88 8.49
N ASN A 69 3.08 6.70 8.45
CA ASN A 69 3.31 5.63 9.42
C ASN A 69 4.39 4.62 9.01
N GLU A 70 4.52 4.33 7.71
CA GLU A 70 5.28 3.19 7.18
C GLU A 70 6.33 3.61 6.13
N GLY A 71 6.44 4.91 5.83
CA GLY A 71 7.35 5.45 4.81
C GLY A 71 7.09 4.91 3.40
N VAL A 72 8.15 4.91 2.57
CA VAL A 72 8.09 4.41 1.18
C VAL A 72 7.72 2.92 1.14
N ASP A 73 8.21 2.12 2.10
CA ASP A 73 7.98 0.67 2.10
C ASP A 73 6.49 0.33 2.26
N GLY A 74 5.75 1.13 3.04
CA GLY A 74 4.29 1.01 3.15
C GLY A 74 3.54 1.22 1.83
N LEU A 75 4.13 1.94 0.86
CA LEU A 75 3.54 2.16 -0.46
C LEU A 75 3.71 0.93 -1.38
N LEU A 76 4.77 0.16 -1.15
CA LEU A 76 5.16 -0.97 -1.98
C LEU A 76 4.52 -2.28 -1.52
N ARG A 77 4.09 -2.35 -0.25
CA ARG A 77 3.43 -3.52 0.32
C ARG A 77 1.91 -3.41 0.34
N ASP A 78 1.23 -4.45 -0.13
CA ASP A 78 -0.22 -4.58 0.09
C ASP A 78 -0.47 -5.15 1.50
N LYS A 79 -1.55 -4.68 2.16
CA LYS A 79 -1.91 -5.19 3.49
C LYS A 79 -2.43 -6.61 3.33
N THR A 80 -1.91 -7.51 4.15
CA THR A 80 -2.46 -8.85 4.31
C THR A 80 -3.90 -8.73 4.79
N ARG A 81 -4.83 -9.37 4.10
CA ARG A 81 -6.21 -9.52 4.56
C ARG A 81 -6.32 -10.88 5.23
N PRO A 82 -6.76 -10.99 6.50
CA PRO A 82 -7.06 -12.28 7.07
C PRO A 82 -8.13 -12.98 6.21
N PRO A 83 -8.11 -14.32 6.12
CA PRO A 83 -9.10 -15.04 5.35
C PRO A 83 -10.51 -14.73 5.88
N GLY A 84 -11.49 -14.65 4.98
CA GLY A 84 -12.88 -14.35 5.35
C GLY A 84 -13.52 -15.45 6.21
N ILE A 85 -12.96 -16.65 6.14
CA ILE A 85 -13.29 -17.80 7.00
C ILE A 85 -12.01 -18.16 7.76
N ALA A 86 -12.12 -18.33 9.07
CA ALA A 86 -10.99 -18.75 9.89
C ALA A 86 -10.46 -20.11 9.38
N PRO A 87 -9.14 -20.31 9.28
CA PRO A 87 -8.58 -21.61 8.93
C PRO A 87 -9.10 -22.69 9.88
N LEU A 88 -9.25 -23.91 9.37
CA LEU A 88 -9.49 -25.07 10.23
C LEU A 88 -8.33 -25.23 11.21
N GLN A 89 -8.62 -25.75 12.40
CA GLN A 89 -7.59 -26.09 13.37
C GLN A 89 -6.61 -27.09 12.74
N SER A 90 -5.31 -26.90 12.95
CA SER A 90 -4.26 -27.75 12.35
C SER A 90 -4.51 -29.23 12.63
N VAL A 91 -4.93 -29.56 13.85
CA VAL A 91 -5.30 -30.93 14.26
C VAL A 91 -6.35 -31.57 13.34
N LEU A 92 -7.34 -30.80 12.90
CA LEU A 92 -8.37 -31.30 11.99
C LEU A 92 -7.81 -31.48 10.57
N VAL A 93 -6.95 -30.57 10.12
CA VAL A 93 -6.25 -30.69 8.83
C VAL A 93 -5.38 -31.94 8.83
N ASP A 94 -4.58 -32.15 9.87
CA ASP A 94 -3.68 -33.30 10.01
C ASP A 94 -4.47 -34.62 10.02
N LYS A 95 -5.62 -34.64 10.71
CA LYS A 95 -6.51 -35.81 10.70
C LYS A 95 -7.05 -36.13 9.32
N VAL A 96 -7.51 -35.12 8.57
CA VAL A 96 -8.02 -35.31 7.21
C VAL A 96 -6.91 -35.77 6.27
N VAL A 97 -5.70 -35.20 6.40
CA VAL A 97 -4.52 -35.62 5.62
C VAL A 97 -4.18 -37.09 5.91
N ALA A 98 -4.13 -37.50 7.18
CA ALA A 98 -3.87 -38.89 7.55
C ALA A 98 -4.90 -39.86 6.95
N LEU A 99 -6.21 -39.55 7.09
CA LEU A 99 -7.29 -40.36 6.52
C LEU A 99 -7.23 -40.46 4.99
N THR A 100 -6.72 -39.43 4.31
CA THR A 100 -6.58 -39.42 2.84
C THR A 100 -5.41 -40.29 2.37
N LEU A 101 -4.40 -40.51 3.23
CA LEU A 101 -3.19 -41.26 2.91
C LEU A 101 -3.28 -42.75 3.27
N ASP A 102 -4.37 -43.19 3.90
CA ASP A 102 -4.59 -44.61 4.16
C ASP A 102 -4.93 -45.38 2.86
N PRO A 103 -4.28 -46.52 2.60
CA PRO A 103 -4.59 -47.36 1.43
C PRO A 103 -6.00 -47.98 1.54
N PRO A 104 -6.65 -48.28 0.39
CA PRO A 104 -8.03 -48.81 0.35
C PRO A 104 -8.20 -50.20 0.95
#